data_AF-A0A2T0B1H5-F1
#
_entry.id   AF-A0A2T0B1H5-F1
#
_cell.length_a   1.000
_cell.length_b   1.000
_cell.length_c   1.000
_cell.angle_alpha   90.00
_cell.angle_beta   90.00
_cell.angle_gamma   90.00
#
_symmetry.space_group_name_H-M   'P 1'
#
loop_
_entity.id
_entity.type
_entity.pdbx_description
1 polymer ?
#
loop_
_entity_poly.entity_id
_entity_poly.type
_entity_poly.pdbx_seq_one_letter_code
_entity_poly.pdbx_strand_id
1 'polypeptide(L)' 'MSNIPDCCYDYRYEQPQAQIVDTCDICGEGIYEGEEYYNICEMNICEDCILDFKKTAEI' A
#
# COMPACT_ATOMS: atom_id res chain seq x y z
N MET A 1 -8.66 44.56 22.80
CA MET A 1 -8.82 43.69 21.63
C MET A 1 -7.49 43.00 21.40
N SER A 2 -7.41 41.72 21.80
CA SER A 2 -6.18 40.94 21.81
C SER A 2 -5.64 40.78 20.39
N ASN A 3 -4.40 41.20 20.18
CA ASN A 3 -3.61 40.93 18.98
C ASN A 3 -3.31 39.43 18.92
N ILE A 4 -4.20 38.65 18.33
CA ILE A 4 -3.90 37.27 17.95
C ILE A 4 -3.22 37.38 16.59
N PRO A 5 -1.91 37.06 16.46
CA PRO A 5 -1.33 36.91 15.15
C PRO A 5 -2.08 35.81 14.43
N ASP A 6 -2.42 36.05 13.17
CA ASP A 6 -3.04 35.09 12.26
C ASP A 6 -2.04 33.95 12.05
N CYS A 7 -2.03 33.01 12.99
CA CYS A 7 -1.24 31.81 12.94
C CYS A 7 -1.83 30.95 11.83
N CYS A 8 -1.50 31.28 10.58
CA CYS A 8 -1.66 30.42 9.42
C CYS A 8 -0.76 29.19 9.62
N TYR A 9 -1.16 28.30 10.52
CA TYR A 9 -0.66 26.95 10.56
C TYR A 9 -1.18 26.26 9.30
N ASP A 10 -0.35 26.30 8.27
CA ASP A 10 -0.55 25.59 7.02
C ASP A 10 -0.37 24.09 7.33
N TYR A 11 -1.42 23.46 7.89
CA TYR A 11 -1.52 22.01 8.09
C TYR A 11 -1.69 21.32 6.74
N ARG A 12 -0.74 21.52 5.82
CA ARG A 12 -0.52 20.61 4.70
C ARG A 12 0.22 19.40 5.25
N TYR A 13 -0.52 18.59 6.01
CA TYR A 13 -0.12 17.21 6.22
C TYR A 13 -0.34 16.50 4.89
N GLU A 14 0.60 16.67 3.97
CA GLU A 14 0.65 15.91 2.73
C GLU A 14 0.80 14.45 3.15
N GLN A 15 -0.32 13.70 3.15
CA GLN A 15 -0.25 12.27 3.36
C GLN A 15 0.76 11.73 2.36
N PRO A 16 1.77 10.94 2.79
CA PRO A 16 2.68 10.33 1.86
C PRO A 16 1.82 9.56 0.86
N GLN A 17 1.88 9.98 -0.41
CA GLN A 17 1.19 9.25 -1.47
C GLN A 17 1.71 7.83 -1.39
N ALA A 18 0.80 6.87 -1.24
CA ALA A 18 1.16 5.47 -1.08
C ALA A 18 2.11 5.08 -2.21
N GLN A 19 3.38 4.85 -1.87
CA GLN A 19 4.41 4.56 -2.86
C GLN A 19 4.18 3.13 -3.33
N ILE A 20 4.15 2.90 -4.64
CA ILE A 20 4.12 1.54 -5.17
C ILE A 20 5.51 0.95 -4.89
N VAL A 21 5.57 -0.02 -3.99
CA VAL A 21 6.82 -0.73 -3.64
C VAL A 21 7.11 -1.79 -4.69
N ASP A 22 6.07 -2.50 -5.13
CA ASP A 22 6.22 -3.57 -6.09
C ASP A 22 4.92 -3.81 -6.87
N THR A 23 4.90 -4.79 -7.77
CA THR A 23 3.71 -5.18 -8.54
C THR A 23 3.50 -6.67 -8.46
N CYS A 24 2.27 -7.10 -8.26
CA CYS A 24 1.91 -8.50 -8.27
C CYS A 24 2.13 -9.07 -9.67
N ASP A 25 2.95 -10.10 -9.81
CA ASP A 25 3.25 -10.76 -11.10
C ASP A 25 2.04 -11.56 -11.63
N ILE A 26 1.08 -11.87 -10.74
CA ILE A 26 -0.08 -12.72 -11.05
C ILE A 26 -1.26 -11.90 -11.57
N CYS A 27 -1.65 -10.84 -10.85
CA CYS A 27 -2.78 -9.99 -11.23
C CYS A 27 -2.35 -8.67 -11.90
N GLY A 28 -1.07 -8.28 -11.80
CA GLY A 28 -0.57 -7.01 -12.30
C GLY A 28 -0.89 -5.80 -11.42
N GLU A 29 -1.44 -6.01 -10.21
CA GLU A 29 -1.83 -4.96 -9.30
C GLU A 29 -0.62 -4.40 -8.54
N GLY A 30 -0.58 -3.08 -8.33
CA GLY A 30 0.50 -2.43 -7.58
C GLY A 30 0.39 -2.74 -6.10
N ILE A 31 1.49 -3.20 -5.51
CA ILE A 31 1.66 -3.39 -4.07
C ILE A 31 2.15 -2.06 -3.50
N TYR A 32 1.35 -1.46 -2.63
CA TYR A 32 1.67 -0.17 -2.03
C TYR A 32 2.47 -0.32 -0.73
N GLU A 33 3.21 0.74 -0.39
CA GLU A 33 4.01 0.81 0.83
C GLU A 33 3.12 0.70 2.06
N GLY A 34 3.31 -0.38 2.83
CA GLY A 34 2.49 -0.72 3.99
C GLY A 34 1.50 -1.86 3.76
N GLU A 35 1.36 -2.36 2.53
CA GLU A 35 0.56 -3.56 2.24
C GLU A 35 1.37 -4.85 2.41
N GLU A 36 0.65 -5.93 2.77
CA GLU A 36 1.24 -7.25 2.93
C GLU A 36 1.35 -7.94 1.55
N TYR A 37 2.57 -8.32 1.19
CA TYR A 37 2.84 -9.07 -0.03
C TYR A 37 3.82 -10.22 0.24
N TYR A 38 3.76 -11.24 -0.61
CA TYR A 38 4.56 -12.43 -0.52
C TYR A 38 5.55 -12.48 -1.69
N ASN A 39 6.85 -12.49 -1.38
CA ASN A 39 7.89 -12.74 -2.37
C ASN A 39 8.19 -14.25 -2.41
N ILE A 40 7.87 -14.90 -3.52
CA ILE A 40 8.13 -16.32 -3.74
C ILE A 40 8.90 -16.44 -5.05
N CYS A 41 10.13 -16.97 -5.00
CA CYS A 41 10.91 -17.29 -6.20
C CYS A 41 11.07 -16.11 -7.17
N GLU A 42 11.42 -14.92 -6.65
CA GLU A 42 11.54 -13.66 -7.40
C GLU A 42 10.21 -13.10 -7.96
N MET A 43 9.08 -13.72 -7.65
CA MET A 43 7.75 -13.20 -7.96
C MET A 43 7.14 -12.54 -6.73
N ASN A 44 6.64 -11.32 -6.89
CA ASN A 44 5.83 -10.67 -5.87
C ASN A 44 4.37 -10.99 -6.10
N ILE A 45 3.70 -11.44 -5.04
CA ILE A 45 2.33 -11.94 -5.07
C ILE A 45 1.54 -11.22 -3.98
N CYS A 46 0.43 -10.59 -4.35
CA CYS A 46 -0.46 -9.95 -3.37
C CYS A 46 -1.19 -11.00 -2.51
N GLU A 47 -1.71 -10.56 -1.36
CA GLU A 47 -2.45 -11.45 -0.45
C GLU A 47 -3.65 -12.14 -1.12
N ASP A 48 -4.33 -11.45 -2.04
CA ASP A 48 -5.54 -11.97 -2.67
C ASP A 48 -5.21 -13.17 -3.56
N CYS A 49 -4.15 -13.05 -4.35
CA CYS A 49 -3.65 -14.13 -5.18
C CYS A 49 -3.23 -15.35 -4.33
N ILE A 50 -2.43 -15.15 -3.27
CA ILE A 50 -1.96 -16.29 -2.45
C ILE A 50 -3.12 -17.00 -1.74
N LEU A 51 -4.14 -16.26 -1.32
CA LEU A 51 -5.35 -16.81 -0.71
C LEU A 51 -6.16 -17.66 -1.70
N ASP A 52 -6.25 -17.21 -2.96
CA ASP A 52 -6.92 -17.96 -4.02
C ASP A 52 -6.18 -19.25 -4.38
N PHE A 53 -4.84 -19.20 -4.47
CA PHE A 53 -4.00 -20.39 -4.64
C PHE A 53 -4.20 -21.39 -3.50
N LYS A 54 -4.25 -20.91 -2.25
CA LYS A 54 -4.47 -21.77 -1.08
C LYS A 54 -5.82 -22.48 -1.16
N LYS A 55 -6.90 -21.77 -1.51
CA LYS A 55 -8.23 -22.37 -1.70
C LYS A 55 -8.23 -23.44 -2.80
N THR A 56 -7.54 -23.19 -3.91
CA THR A 56 -7.50 -24.10 -5.06
C THR A 56 -6.67 -25.36 -4.77
N ALA A 57 -5.61 -25.24 -3.96
CA ALA A 57 -4.73 -26.35 -3.63
C ALA A 57 -5.31 -27.37 -2.63
N GLU A 58 -6.40 -27.02 -1.93
CA GLU A 58 -7.08 -27.92 -0.99
C GLU A 58 -8.12 -28.86 -1.65
N ILE A 59 -8.12 -28.98 -2.98
CA ILE A 59 -9.06 -29.82 -3.77
C ILE A 59 -8.42 -31.16 -4.16
#